data_AF-V9GES7-F1
#
_entry.id   AF-V9GES7-F1
#
_cell.length_a   1.000
_cell.length_b   1.000
_cell.length_c   1.000
_cell.angle_alpha   90.00
_cell.angle_beta   90.00
_cell.angle_gamma   90.00
#
_symmetry.space_group_name_H-M   'P 1'
#
loop_
_entity.id
_entity.type
_entity.pdbx_description
1 polymer ?
#
loop_
_entity_poly.entity_id
_entity_poly.type
_entity_poly.pdbx_seq_one_letter_code
_entity_poly.pdbx_strand_id
1 'polypeptide(L)'
;MKADPSWNKMESLAHTLAYDGMIMGTTQSGNPLPVDRWNITIPTLIITGENSEPLFHDAAQALVELLPKAATHSLPGQDHSAVIMAPEVVANAIVDFER
;
A
#
# COMPACT_ATOMS: atom_id res chain seq x y z
N MET A 1 -10.25 15.97 10.94
CA MET A 1 -10.07 16.23 9.50
C MET A 1 -10.06 17.73 9.18
N LYS A 2 -11.17 18.48 9.25
CA LYS A 2 -11.14 19.93 8.90
C LYS A 2 -10.22 20.82 9.74
N ALA A 3 -10.01 20.47 11.01
CA ALA A 3 -9.11 21.21 11.91
C ALA A 3 -7.62 20.89 11.67
N ASP A 4 -7.31 19.93 10.80
CA ASP A 4 -5.92 19.57 10.50
C ASP A 4 -5.26 20.67 9.66
N PRO A 5 -4.02 21.10 9.98
CA PRO A 5 -3.29 22.11 9.20
C PRO A 5 -3.15 21.78 7.70
N SER A 6 -3.20 20.49 7.33
CA SER A 6 -3.13 20.03 5.94
C SER A 6 -4.44 20.21 5.16
N TRP A 7 -5.56 20.52 5.83
CA TRP A 7 -6.89 20.56 5.21
C TRP A 7 -6.95 21.43 3.95
N ASN A 8 -6.53 22.70 4.06
CA ASN A 8 -6.58 23.64 2.93
C ASN A 8 -5.73 23.17 1.74
N LYS A 9 -4.61 22.48 2.01
CA LYS A 9 -3.76 21.91 0.96
C LYS A 9 -4.47 20.74 0.27
N MET A 10 -5.08 19.82 1.03
CA MET A 10 -5.85 18.72 0.45
C MET A 10 -7.06 19.23 -0.34
N GLU A 11 -7.77 20.25 0.16
CA GLU A 11 -8.90 20.86 -0.53
C GLU A 11 -8.48 21.48 -1.87
N SER A 12 -7.30 22.10 -1.95
CA SER A 12 -6.77 22.64 -3.21
C SER A 12 -6.54 21.55 -4.28
N LEU A 13 -6.33 20.30 -3.87
CA LEU A 13 -6.17 19.14 -4.74
C LEU A 13 -7.49 18.43 -5.05
N ALA A 14 -8.62 18.82 -4.45
CA ALA A 14 -9.88 18.08 -4.58
C ALA A 14 -10.36 17.90 -6.03
N HIS A 15 -10.02 18.83 -6.92
CA HIS A 15 -10.33 18.76 -8.34
C HIS A 15 -9.61 17.59 -9.07
N THR A 16 -8.63 16.94 -8.44
CA THR A 16 -7.93 15.77 -9.00
C THR A 16 -8.50 14.43 -8.53
N LEU A 17 -9.44 14.41 -7.59
CA LEU A 17 -9.99 13.16 -7.02
C LEU A 17 -10.61 12.23 -8.06
N ALA A 18 -11.20 12.80 -9.13
CA ALA A 18 -11.73 12.01 -10.23
C ALA A 18 -10.62 11.20 -10.94
N TYR A 19 -9.40 11.75 -11.05
CA TYR A 19 -8.27 11.04 -11.63
C TYR A 19 -7.80 9.90 -10.71
N ASP A 20 -7.73 10.14 -9.40
CA ASP A 20 -7.39 9.09 -8.43
C ASP A 20 -8.37 7.93 -8.53
N GLY A 21 -9.69 8.22 -8.58
CA GLY A 21 -10.74 7.21 -8.76
C GLY A 21 -10.60 6.44 -10.08
N MET A 22 -10.30 7.12 -11.19
CA MET A 22 -10.07 6.47 -12.48
C MET A 22 -8.85 5.55 -12.47
N ILE A 23 -7.75 5.95 -11.81
CA ILE A 23 -6.50 5.17 -11.74
C ILE A 23 -6.65 3.96 -10.81
N MET A 24 -7.28 4.14 -9.65
CA MET A 24 -7.58 3.03 -8.74
C MET A 24 -8.53 2.05 -9.42
N GLY A 25 -9.55 2.54 -10.12
CA GLY A 25 -10.58 1.70 -10.70
C GLY A 25 -11.27 0.88 -9.62
N THR A 26 -11.21 -0.45 -9.71
CA THR A 26 -11.88 -1.35 -8.77
C THR A 26 -11.04 -1.81 -7.58
N THR A 27 -9.75 -1.44 -7.49
CA THR A 27 -8.84 -1.98 -6.44
C THR A 27 -9.14 -1.51 -5.02
N GLN A 28 -9.96 -0.47 -4.87
CA GLN A 28 -10.43 0.01 -3.56
C GLN A 28 -11.96 -0.08 -3.43
N SER A 29 -12.62 -0.93 -4.23
CA SER A 29 -14.08 -1.05 -4.23
C SER A 29 -14.65 -1.88 -3.07
N GLY A 30 -13.79 -2.54 -2.27
CA GLY A 30 -14.19 -3.50 -1.24
C GLY A 30 -14.54 -4.90 -1.79
N ASN A 31 -14.52 -5.09 -3.11
CA ASN A 31 -14.62 -6.40 -3.74
C ASN A 31 -13.23 -7.05 -3.88
N PRO A 32 -13.15 -8.38 -4.12
CA PRO A 32 -11.89 -9.03 -4.43
C PRO A 32 -11.12 -8.34 -5.57
N LEU A 33 -9.79 -8.31 -5.45
CA LEU A 33 -8.92 -7.71 -6.48
C LEU A 33 -9.05 -8.49 -7.81
N PRO A 34 -8.93 -7.82 -8.98
CA PRO A 34 -9.01 -8.51 -10.26
C PRO A 34 -7.85 -9.49 -10.45
N VAL A 35 -8.18 -10.74 -10.78
CA VAL A 35 -7.21 -11.85 -10.86
C VAL A 35 -6.24 -11.75 -12.05
N ASP A 36 -6.61 -10.98 -13.07
CA ASP A 36 -5.90 -10.83 -14.34
C ASP A 36 -5.20 -9.48 -14.49
N ARG A 37 -5.20 -8.65 -13.44
CA ARG A 37 -4.56 -7.31 -13.46
C ARG A 37 -3.04 -7.37 -13.51
N TRP A 38 -2.42 -8.38 -12.89
CA TRP A 38 -0.97 -8.50 -12.78
C TRP A 38 -0.47 -9.80 -13.41
N ASN A 39 0.31 -9.68 -14.50
CA ASN A 39 1.04 -10.81 -15.09
C ASN A 39 2.52 -10.72 -14.69
N ILE A 40 2.81 -11.05 -13.43
CA ILE A 40 4.15 -10.90 -12.82
C ILE A 40 4.69 -12.27 -12.45
N THR A 41 5.89 -12.60 -12.92
CA THR A 41 6.54 -13.91 -12.69
C THR A 41 7.85 -13.81 -11.88
N ILE A 42 8.23 -12.59 -11.51
CA ILE A 42 9.39 -12.28 -10.67
C ILE A 42 9.01 -12.33 -9.18
N PRO A 43 9.97 -12.56 -8.27
CA PRO A 43 9.75 -12.40 -6.84
C PRO A 43 9.18 -11.01 -6.53
N THR A 44 8.16 -10.95 -5.68
CA THR A 44 7.50 -9.70 -5.27
C THR A 44 7.44 -9.63 -3.75
N LEU A 45 7.96 -8.54 -3.18
CA LEU A 45 7.83 -8.26 -1.76
C LEU A 45 6.64 -7.33 -1.51
N ILE A 46 5.80 -7.70 -0.55
CA ILE A 46 4.67 -6.91 -0.07
C ILE A 46 5.00 -6.49 1.36
N ILE A 47 5.11 -5.18 1.60
CA ILE A 47 5.47 -4.61 2.91
C ILE A 47 4.25 -3.94 3.53
N THR A 48 3.98 -4.24 4.80
CA THR A 48 2.98 -3.53 5.63
C THR A 48 3.61 -3.08 6.94
N GLY A 49 3.17 -1.96 7.52
CA GLY A 49 3.48 -1.65 8.92
C GLY A 49 2.63 -2.49 9.86
N GLU A 50 3.20 -3.05 10.92
CA GLU A 50 2.48 -3.87 11.92
C GLU A 50 1.27 -3.15 12.55
N ASN A 51 1.40 -1.85 12.77
CA ASN A 51 0.37 -1.00 13.40
C ASN A 51 -0.55 -0.31 12.38
N SER A 52 -0.50 -0.70 11.10
CA SER A 52 -1.36 -0.11 10.07
C SER A 52 -2.81 -0.54 10.26
N GLU A 53 -3.74 0.23 9.69
CA GLU A 53 -5.16 -0.11 9.71
C GLU A 53 -5.45 -1.44 8.97
N PRO A 54 -6.53 -2.15 9.32
CA PRO A 54 -6.85 -3.48 8.77
C PRO A 54 -6.83 -3.56 7.24
N LEU A 55 -7.25 -2.48 6.55
CA LEU A 55 -7.29 -2.43 5.09
C LEU A 55 -5.94 -2.72 4.42
N PHE A 56 -4.83 -2.36 5.08
CA PHE A 56 -3.48 -2.61 4.54
C PHE A 56 -3.09 -4.07 4.64
N HIS A 57 -3.48 -4.73 5.73
CA HIS A 57 -3.26 -6.16 5.93
C HIS A 57 -4.13 -7.00 5.00
N ASP A 58 -5.41 -6.62 4.84
CA ASP A 58 -6.33 -7.28 3.91
C ASP A 58 -5.84 -7.16 2.45
N ALA A 59 -5.38 -5.97 2.05
CA ALA A 59 -4.80 -5.74 0.73
C ALA A 59 -3.52 -6.57 0.51
N ALA A 60 -2.65 -6.63 1.51
CA ALA A 60 -1.42 -7.44 1.43
C ALA A 60 -1.75 -8.93 1.27
N GLN A 61 -2.68 -9.46 2.07
CA GLN A 61 -3.13 -10.84 1.98
C GLN A 61 -3.73 -11.15 0.59
N ALA A 62 -4.60 -10.27 0.08
CA ALA A 62 -5.20 -10.45 -1.25
C ALA A 62 -4.13 -10.49 -2.36
N LEU A 63 -3.07 -9.69 -2.26
CA LEU A 63 -1.97 -9.71 -3.23
C LEU A 63 -1.14 -11.00 -3.14
N VAL A 64 -0.90 -11.53 -1.94
CA VAL A 64 -0.17 -12.81 -1.74
C VAL A 64 -0.91 -13.97 -2.38
N GLU A 65 -2.24 -14.00 -2.23
CA GLU A 65 -3.07 -15.06 -2.80
C GLU A 65 -3.11 -15.02 -4.33
N LEU A 66 -2.93 -13.83 -4.92
CA LEU A 66 -2.99 -13.63 -6.36
C LEU A 66 -1.64 -13.81 -7.06
N LEU A 67 -0.54 -13.39 -6.41
CA LEU A 67 0.77 -13.34 -7.06
C LEU A 67 1.53 -14.66 -6.86
N PRO A 68 2.08 -15.25 -7.94
CA PRO A 68 2.66 -16.60 -7.87
C PRO A 68 3.96 -16.69 -7.06
N LYS A 69 4.64 -15.57 -6.81
CA LYS A 69 5.92 -15.50 -6.08
C LYS A 69 5.95 -14.30 -5.13
N ALA A 70 4.93 -14.19 -4.29
CA ALA A 70 4.85 -13.14 -3.27
C ALA A 70 5.45 -13.58 -1.93
N ALA A 71 6.14 -12.65 -1.28
CA ALA A 71 6.51 -12.72 0.13
C ALA A 71 5.93 -11.51 0.86
N THR A 72 5.52 -11.70 2.11
CA THR A 72 5.07 -10.59 2.98
C THR A 72 6.13 -10.28 4.01
N HIS A 73 6.22 -8.99 4.35
CA HIS A 73 7.03 -8.53 5.46
C HIS A 73 6.27 -7.44 6.23
N SER A 74 6.02 -7.72 7.52
CA SER A 74 5.43 -6.73 8.43
C SER A 74 6.55 -5.99 9.16
N LEU A 75 6.55 -4.66 9.11
CA LEU A 75 7.53 -3.81 9.78
C LEU A 75 7.11 -3.60 11.26
N PRO A 76 7.85 -4.17 12.24
CA PRO A 76 7.45 -4.10 13.63
C PRO A 76 7.37 -2.66 14.15
N GLY A 77 6.29 -2.36 14.87
CA GLY A 77 6.03 -1.05 15.46
C GLY A 77 5.71 0.08 14.47
N GLN A 78 5.77 -0.15 13.15
CA GLN A 78 5.51 0.87 12.13
C GLN A 78 4.04 0.86 11.69
N ASP A 79 3.53 2.01 11.27
CA ASP A 79 2.21 2.14 10.63
C ASP A 79 2.34 2.48 9.13
N HIS A 80 1.24 2.86 8.48
CA HIS A 80 1.24 3.18 7.06
C HIS A 80 2.17 4.35 6.69
N SER A 81 2.52 5.21 7.65
CA SER A 81 3.40 6.36 7.43
C SER A 81 4.90 6.02 7.41
N ALA A 82 5.28 4.75 7.58
CA ALA A 82 6.68 4.30 7.68
C ALA A 82 7.57 4.79 6.51
N VAL A 83 7.03 4.92 5.30
CA VAL A 83 7.76 5.43 4.14
C VAL A 83 8.26 6.88 4.32
N ILE A 84 7.58 7.66 5.18
CA ILE A 84 7.95 9.03 5.54
C ILE A 84 8.68 9.06 6.88
N MET A 85 8.17 8.34 7.88
CA MET A 85 8.61 8.47 9.27
C MET A 85 9.79 7.56 9.63
N ALA A 86 9.96 6.45 8.92
CA ALA A 86 11.02 5.47 9.14
C ALA A 86 11.58 4.92 7.81
N PRO A 87 12.03 5.78 6.87
CA PRO A 87 12.43 5.37 5.54
C PRO A 87 13.59 4.36 5.53
N GLU A 88 14.49 4.42 6.52
CA GLU A 88 15.58 3.44 6.66
C GLU A 88 15.07 2.02 6.96
N VAL A 89 13.99 1.89 7.73
CA VAL A 89 13.36 0.59 8.04
C VAL A 89 12.78 -0.02 6.77
N VAL A 90 12.12 0.79 5.94
CA VAL A 90 11.59 0.36 4.64
C VAL A 90 12.73 -0.01 3.68
N ALA A 91 13.78 0.81 3.60
CA ALA A 91 14.91 0.58 2.71
C ALA A 91 15.65 -0.72 3.07
N ASN A 92 15.88 -1.00 4.36
CA ASN A 92 16.51 -2.23 4.80
C ASN A 92 15.67 -3.46 4.44
N ALA A 93 14.35 -3.40 4.62
CA ALA A 93 13.46 -4.49 4.23
C ALA A 93 13.52 -4.81 2.72
N ILE A 94 13.68 -3.78 1.88
CA ILE A 94 13.88 -3.95 0.43
C ILE A 94 15.25 -4.58 0.14
N VAL A 95 16.32 -4.06 0.74
CA VAL A 95 17.69 -4.56 0.52
C VAL A 95 17.84 -6.02 0.96
N ASP A 96 17.20 -6.41 2.06
CA ASP A 96 17.28 -7.78 2.57
C ASP A 96 16.49 -8.78 1.73
N PHE A 97 15.46 -8.34 0.99
CA PHE A 97 14.71 -9.19 0.07
C PHE A 97 15.46 -9.47 -1.25
N GLU A 98 16.32 -8.54 -1.67
CA GLU A 98 17.16 -8.69 -2.87
C GLU A 98 18.39 -9.59 -2.65
N ARG A 99 18.62 -10.05 -1.40
CA ARG A 99 19.72 -10.94 -1.02
C ARG A 99 19.28 -12.39 -0.90
#